data_AF-A0A9D7GGN4-F1
#
_entry.id   AF-A0A9D7GGN4-F1
#
_cell.length_a   1.000
_cell.length_b   1.000
_cell.length_c   1.000
_cell.angle_alpha   90.00
_cell.angle_beta   90.00
_cell.angle_gamma   90.00
#
_symmetry.space_group_name_H-M   'P 1'
#
loop_
_entity.id
_entity.type
_entity.pdbx_description
1 polymer ?
#
loop_
_entity_poly.entity_id
_entity_poly.type
_entity_poly.pdbx_seq_one_letter_code
_entity_poly.pdbx_strand_id
1 'polypeptide(L)'
;MKRLLLLALPALLAGCPKPPDGGAPTPASTPAASTETAKPEPVSEQKPGAADTVAKVEFGSPGTIRAAGALPKFRWTLASAVDAKGQPVDALLVRPDRPLTLEFKQGKLAIGNTCNRMLGAYSLRGNGMTVGELASTLMACPDPKLMALDREVGKRLQGKLGLRLSKGDARQLELTTASGDVLVFTSEETAQTKYGGAGGRVFLEVAAQTAPCSHPLIPNMQCLQVRELKYDDKGLKAGTPGPFGNFYSTIEGYTHQPGVRNVLRVDRYTVKMPPADAPSQVFVLDMVVESDASAKP
;
A
#
# COMPACT_ATOMS: atom_id res chain seq x y z
N MET A 1 -36.02 41.21 -9.94
CA MET A 1 -36.64 41.51 -11.25
C MET A 1 -35.57 41.49 -12.32
N LYS A 2 -35.89 40.96 -13.51
CA LYS A 2 -35.07 40.81 -14.74
C LYS A 2 -33.90 39.80 -14.68
N ARG A 3 -33.71 38.93 -15.68
CA ARG A 3 -34.59 38.37 -16.72
C ARG A 3 -33.85 37.15 -17.29
N LEU A 4 -34.59 36.05 -17.45
CA LEU A 4 -34.25 34.80 -18.14
C LEU A 4 -33.91 35.05 -19.63
N LEU A 5 -32.97 34.28 -20.19
CA LEU A 5 -33.02 33.87 -21.60
C LEU A 5 -32.44 32.46 -21.78
N LEU A 6 -33.36 31.49 -21.91
CA LEU A 6 -33.13 30.17 -22.48
C LEU A 6 -33.19 30.29 -24.01
N LEU A 7 -32.27 29.60 -24.70
CA LEU A 7 -32.39 29.27 -26.12
C LEU A 7 -32.21 27.75 -26.25
N ALA A 8 -33.31 27.08 -26.53
CA ALA A 8 -33.40 25.70 -27.01
C ALA A 8 -33.73 25.75 -28.51
N LEU A 9 -33.20 24.83 -29.32
CA LEU A 9 -33.75 24.39 -30.62
C LEU A 9 -32.92 23.16 -31.13
N PRO A 10 -33.37 22.35 -32.12
CA PRO A 10 -33.91 21.02 -31.86
C PRO A 10 -33.19 19.87 -32.61
N ALA A 11 -33.65 18.65 -32.31
CA ALA A 11 -33.25 17.37 -32.88
C ALA A 11 -33.65 17.18 -34.36
N LEU A 12 -32.84 16.39 -35.10
CA LEU A 12 -33.23 15.73 -36.34
C LEU A 12 -32.75 14.28 -36.33
N LEU A 13 -33.71 13.36 -36.46
CA LEU A 13 -33.52 11.93 -36.70
C LEU A 13 -33.23 11.64 -38.18
N ALA A 14 -32.38 10.65 -38.46
CA ALA A 14 -32.49 9.81 -39.67
C ALA A 14 -31.78 8.46 -39.44
N GLY A 15 -32.48 7.35 -39.68
CA GLY A 15 -31.96 5.99 -39.61
C GLY A 15 -31.69 5.36 -40.99
N CYS A 16 -30.79 4.35 -40.99
CA CYS A 16 -30.61 3.13 -41.81
C CYS A 16 -31.03 3.10 -43.31
N PRO A 17 -30.27 2.45 -44.22
CA PRO A 17 -30.06 0.98 -44.16
C PRO A 17 -28.73 0.38 -44.69
N LYS A 18 -28.51 -0.91 -44.36
CA LYS A 18 -27.54 -1.93 -44.89
C LYS A 18 -28.07 -2.52 -46.22
N PRO A 19 -27.27 -2.92 -47.25
CA PRO A 19 -26.75 -4.32 -47.43
C PRO A 19 -25.53 -4.42 -48.42
N PRO A 20 -25.16 -5.57 -49.05
CA PRO A 20 -25.07 -6.99 -48.65
C PRO A 20 -23.64 -7.60 -48.81
N ASP A 21 -23.49 -8.86 -48.40
CA ASP A 21 -22.31 -9.72 -48.58
C ASP A 21 -22.03 -10.14 -50.05
N GLY A 22 -20.78 -10.46 -50.37
CA GLY A 22 -20.46 -11.25 -51.57
C GLY A 22 -18.98 -11.33 -51.96
N GLY A 23 -18.41 -12.54 -51.88
CA GLY A 23 -17.48 -13.07 -52.90
C GLY A 23 -15.97 -13.02 -52.61
N ALA A 24 -15.41 -14.17 -52.25
CA ALA A 24 -13.99 -14.51 -52.50
C ALA A 24 -13.75 -14.77 -54.00
N PRO A 25 -12.49 -14.74 -54.49
CA PRO A 25 -11.73 -16.00 -54.55
C PRO A 25 -10.21 -15.89 -54.32
N THR A 26 -9.63 -17.01 -53.89
CA THR A 26 -8.20 -17.39 -53.87
C THR A 26 -7.68 -17.63 -55.31
N PRO A 27 -6.34 -17.67 -55.56
CA PRO A 27 -5.58 -18.90 -55.31
C PRO A 27 -4.10 -18.75 -54.87
N ALA A 28 -3.65 -19.73 -54.07
CA ALA A 28 -2.44 -20.57 -54.18
C ALA A 28 -1.04 -19.90 -54.39
N SER A 29 0.10 -20.33 -53.82
CA SER A 29 0.57 -21.64 -53.36
C SER A 29 1.83 -21.49 -52.48
N THR A 30 2.04 -22.45 -51.56
CA THR A 30 3.28 -22.83 -50.85
C THR A 30 4.28 -23.55 -51.81
N PRO A 31 5.57 -23.86 -51.49
CA PRO A 31 6.03 -24.78 -50.40
C PRO A 31 7.26 -24.27 -49.60
N ALA A 32 7.34 -24.47 -48.28
CA ALA A 32 7.89 -25.62 -47.51
C ALA A 32 9.43 -25.63 -47.34
N ALA A 33 9.90 -25.62 -46.08
CA ALA A 33 10.81 -26.62 -45.51
C ALA A 33 11.09 -26.32 -44.03
N SER A 34 10.97 -27.39 -43.24
CA SER A 34 10.96 -27.44 -41.77
C SER A 34 12.36 -27.50 -41.15
N THR A 35 12.45 -27.15 -39.87
CA THR A 35 13.37 -27.82 -38.94
C THR A 35 12.75 -27.84 -37.54
N GLU A 36 12.48 -29.07 -37.08
CA GLU A 36 12.53 -29.58 -35.70
C GLU A 36 13.63 -28.93 -34.84
N THR A 37 13.63 -28.83 -33.50
CA THR A 37 12.79 -29.29 -32.38
C THR A 37 13.37 -28.61 -31.14
N ALA A 38 12.54 -28.14 -30.20
CA ALA A 38 12.78 -28.25 -28.75
C ALA A 38 11.59 -27.66 -27.97
N LYS A 39 10.80 -28.58 -27.41
CA LYS A 39 9.70 -28.35 -26.48
C LYS A 39 10.25 -27.83 -25.14
N PRO A 40 9.87 -26.63 -24.65
CA PRO A 40 10.05 -26.30 -23.25
C PRO A 40 9.04 -27.09 -22.43
N GLU A 41 9.51 -27.80 -21.40
CA GLU A 41 8.68 -28.32 -20.33
C GLU A 41 7.86 -27.19 -19.70
N PRO A 42 6.63 -27.46 -19.22
CA PRO A 42 5.85 -26.44 -18.53
C PRO A 42 6.57 -26.10 -17.22
N VAL A 43 7.23 -24.95 -17.20
CA VAL A 43 7.59 -24.27 -15.96
C VAL A 43 6.28 -24.10 -15.21
N SER A 44 6.20 -24.74 -14.04
CA SER A 44 5.09 -24.57 -13.12
C SER A 44 4.96 -23.07 -12.82
N GLU A 45 4.03 -22.41 -13.50
CA GLU A 45 3.54 -21.09 -13.12
C GLU A 45 2.92 -21.25 -11.75
N GLN A 46 3.71 -20.97 -10.73
CA GLN A 46 3.21 -20.78 -9.39
C GLN A 46 2.43 -19.47 -9.39
N LYS A 47 1.18 -19.58 -9.83
CA LYS A 47 0.11 -18.60 -9.63
C LYS A 47 0.16 -18.17 -8.15
N PRO A 48 0.19 -16.86 -7.83
CA PRO A 48 -0.04 -16.43 -6.46
C PRO A 48 -1.40 -16.97 -6.03
N GLY A 49 -1.36 -17.97 -5.15
CA GLY A 49 -2.53 -18.62 -4.62
C GLY A 49 -3.35 -17.61 -3.83
N ALA A 50 -4.66 -17.63 -4.10
CA ALA A 50 -5.70 -16.98 -3.34
C ALA A 50 -5.47 -17.08 -1.83
N ALA A 51 -5.74 -15.97 -1.13
CA ALA A 51 -6.02 -15.89 0.30
C ALA A 51 -5.28 -16.95 1.14
N ASP A 52 -4.07 -16.61 1.60
CA ASP A 52 -3.39 -17.37 2.64
C ASP A 52 -4.41 -17.70 3.73
N THR A 53 -4.75 -18.98 3.84
CA THR A 53 -5.62 -19.46 4.92
C THR A 53 -4.94 -19.04 6.20
N VAL A 54 -5.57 -18.15 6.95
CA VAL A 54 -5.05 -17.62 8.22
C VAL A 54 -4.58 -18.80 9.05
N ALA A 55 -3.27 -18.90 9.29
CA ALA A 55 -2.70 -20.04 9.99
C ALA A 55 -3.43 -20.23 11.33
N LYS A 56 -3.86 -21.45 11.63
CA LYS A 56 -4.56 -21.73 12.89
C LYS A 56 -3.61 -21.49 14.05
N VAL A 57 -3.87 -20.45 14.83
CA VAL A 57 -3.08 -20.08 16.01
C VAL A 57 -3.95 -20.07 17.25
N GLU A 58 -3.34 -20.33 18.40
CA GLU A 58 -4.00 -20.18 19.68
C GLU A 58 -3.99 -18.72 20.13
N PHE A 59 -5.17 -18.15 20.32
CA PHE A 59 -5.34 -16.80 20.85
C PHE A 59 -5.47 -16.79 22.36
N GLY A 60 -4.74 -15.90 23.02
CA GLY A 60 -4.88 -15.60 24.44
C GLY A 60 -5.23 -14.14 24.68
N SER A 61 -5.79 -13.85 25.86
CA SER A 61 -5.85 -12.46 26.29
C SER A 61 -4.44 -11.96 26.61
N PRO A 62 -3.99 -10.85 26.03
CA PRO A 62 -2.64 -10.35 26.29
C PRO A 62 -2.54 -9.56 27.60
N GLY A 63 -3.66 -9.07 28.14
CA GLY A 63 -3.63 -8.03 29.15
C GLY A 63 -3.00 -6.72 28.63
N THR A 64 -3.04 -5.68 29.45
CA THR A 64 -2.66 -4.33 29.02
C THR A 64 -1.17 -4.18 28.72
N ILE A 65 -0.28 -4.75 29.54
CA ILE A 65 1.18 -4.59 29.38
C ILE A 65 1.68 -5.24 28.09
N ARG A 66 1.29 -6.50 27.83
CA ARG A 66 1.71 -7.20 26.60
C ARG A 66 1.12 -6.52 25.37
N ALA A 67 -0.15 -6.11 25.41
CA ALA A 67 -0.77 -5.39 24.29
C ALA A 67 -0.04 -4.07 24.00
N ALA A 68 0.29 -3.28 25.03
CA ALA A 68 1.02 -2.02 24.88
C ALA A 68 2.43 -2.23 24.29
N GLY A 69 3.10 -3.33 24.65
CA GLY A 69 4.43 -3.67 24.12
C GLY A 69 4.42 -4.32 22.73
N ALA A 70 3.33 -4.98 22.33
CA ALA A 70 3.25 -5.72 21.08
C ALA A 70 2.63 -4.91 19.94
N LEU A 71 1.49 -4.25 20.17
CA LEU A 71 0.74 -3.56 19.10
C LEU A 71 1.59 -2.58 18.28
N PRO A 72 2.44 -1.72 18.89
CA PRO A 72 3.26 -0.77 18.14
C PRO A 72 4.45 -1.39 17.40
N LYS A 73 4.82 -2.64 17.71
CA LYS A 73 5.95 -3.30 17.07
C LYS A 73 5.64 -3.77 15.66
N PHE A 74 4.36 -3.92 15.33
CA PHE A 74 3.90 -4.53 14.10
C PHE A 74 2.96 -3.61 13.31
N ARG A 75 3.02 -3.75 11.99
CA ARG A 75 1.94 -3.42 11.08
C ARG A 75 1.00 -4.63 11.01
N TRP A 76 -0.29 -4.41 11.21
CA TRP A 76 -1.30 -5.46 11.22
C TRP A 76 -2.10 -5.43 9.92
N THR A 77 -2.10 -6.52 9.16
CA THR A 77 -2.79 -6.61 7.87
C THR A 77 -4.00 -7.53 8.01
N LEU A 78 -5.18 -7.07 7.58
CA LEU A 78 -6.41 -7.83 7.71
C LEU A 78 -6.31 -9.12 6.87
N ALA A 79 -6.53 -10.25 7.54
CA ALA A 79 -6.48 -11.57 6.92
C ALA A 79 -7.88 -12.19 6.81
N SER A 80 -8.76 -11.94 7.79
CA SER A 80 -10.16 -12.34 7.72
C SER A 80 -11.07 -11.42 8.51
N ALA A 81 -12.34 -11.36 8.11
CA ALA A 81 -13.39 -10.67 8.84
C ALA A 81 -14.71 -11.45 8.71
N VAL A 82 -15.33 -11.78 9.84
CA VAL A 82 -16.64 -12.44 9.89
C VAL A 82 -17.58 -11.68 10.82
N ASP A 83 -18.87 -11.70 10.52
CA ASP A 83 -19.90 -11.16 11.39
C ASP A 83 -20.18 -12.08 12.59
N ALA A 84 -21.07 -11.66 13.48
CA ALA A 84 -21.46 -12.46 14.65
C ALA A 84 -22.11 -13.82 14.30
N LYS A 85 -22.53 -14.04 13.05
CA LYS A 85 -23.07 -15.31 12.55
C LYS A 85 -22.01 -16.15 11.85
N GLY A 86 -20.76 -15.70 11.82
CA GLY A 86 -19.65 -16.36 11.14
C GLY A 86 -19.65 -16.18 9.62
N GLN A 87 -20.47 -15.26 9.07
CA GLN A 87 -20.47 -14.98 7.64
C GLN A 87 -19.37 -13.98 7.27
N PRO A 88 -18.67 -14.15 6.14
CA PRO A 88 -17.66 -13.21 5.70
C PRO A 88 -18.21 -11.79 5.56
N VAL A 89 -17.43 -10.80 5.99
CA VAL A 89 -17.73 -9.38 5.78
C VAL A 89 -17.04 -8.92 4.50
N ASP A 90 -17.63 -9.26 3.34
CA ASP A 90 -17.02 -9.03 2.01
C ASP A 90 -16.58 -7.58 1.77
N ALA A 91 -17.31 -6.60 2.31
CA ALA A 91 -16.98 -5.19 2.20
C ALA A 91 -15.59 -4.85 2.78
N LEU A 92 -15.12 -5.58 3.80
CA LEU A 92 -13.79 -5.40 4.39
C LEU A 92 -12.67 -6.08 3.58
N LEU A 93 -13.03 -7.01 2.69
CA LEU A 93 -12.11 -7.86 1.93
C LEU A 93 -12.07 -7.50 0.44
N VAL A 94 -12.65 -6.36 0.06
CA VAL A 94 -12.81 -5.94 -1.34
C VAL A 94 -11.51 -5.59 -2.07
N ARG A 95 -10.39 -5.53 -1.34
CA ARG A 95 -9.04 -5.24 -1.86
C ARG A 95 -8.06 -6.36 -1.47
N PRO A 96 -8.15 -7.56 -2.05
CA PRO A 96 -7.27 -8.67 -1.68
C PRO A 96 -5.78 -8.36 -1.88
N ASP A 97 -5.44 -7.57 -2.89
CA ASP A 97 -4.04 -7.17 -3.16
C ASP A 97 -3.55 -6.01 -2.29
N ARG A 98 -4.47 -5.31 -1.60
CA ARG A 98 -4.17 -4.21 -0.68
C ARG A 98 -5.12 -4.27 0.53
N PRO A 99 -4.97 -5.28 1.41
CA PRO A 99 -5.86 -5.45 2.54
C PRO A 99 -5.77 -4.29 3.53
N LEU A 100 -6.84 -4.09 4.30
CA LEU A 100 -6.90 -3.12 5.40
C LEU A 100 -5.70 -3.28 6.34
N THR A 101 -5.07 -2.17 6.73
CA THR A 101 -3.96 -2.18 7.69
C THR A 101 -4.24 -1.38 8.95
N LEU A 102 -3.68 -1.81 10.08
CA LEU A 102 -3.65 -1.09 11.35
C LEU A 102 -2.20 -0.85 11.78
N GLU A 103 -1.93 0.37 12.21
CA GLU A 103 -0.65 0.76 12.79
C GLU A 103 -0.88 1.51 14.10
N PHE A 104 -0.18 1.09 15.16
CA PHE A 104 -0.31 1.67 16.50
C PHE A 104 0.95 2.47 16.84
N LYS A 105 0.80 3.75 17.20
CA LYS A 105 1.92 4.60 17.59
C LYS A 105 1.49 5.64 18.60
N GLN A 106 2.14 5.68 19.76
CA GLN A 106 1.96 6.71 20.78
C GLN A 106 0.48 6.97 21.14
N GLY A 107 -0.30 5.90 21.39
CA GLY A 107 -1.73 6.01 21.72
C GLY A 107 -2.65 6.38 20.55
N LYS A 108 -2.12 6.42 19.32
CA LYS A 108 -2.90 6.62 18.08
C LYS A 108 -2.93 5.35 17.25
N LEU A 109 -4.11 5.08 16.70
CA LEU A 109 -4.34 4.05 15.70
C LEU A 109 -4.47 4.75 14.35
N ALA A 110 -3.66 4.34 13.38
CA ALA A 110 -3.84 4.68 11.98
C ALA A 110 -4.40 3.48 11.23
N ILE A 111 -5.41 3.72 10.40
CA ILE A 111 -6.08 2.73 9.58
C ILE A 111 -5.81 3.07 8.12
N GLY A 112 -5.19 2.15 7.40
CA GLY A 112 -4.70 2.32 6.03
C GLY A 112 -5.33 1.35 5.04
N ASN A 113 -4.97 1.52 3.77
CA ASN A 113 -5.47 0.72 2.63
C ASN A 113 -7.00 0.76 2.42
N THR A 114 -7.68 1.71 3.06
CA THR A 114 -9.04 2.17 2.79
C THR A 114 -9.06 3.15 1.61
N CYS A 115 -10.24 3.68 1.23
CA CYS A 115 -10.28 4.84 0.34
C CYS A 115 -9.71 6.06 1.06
N ASN A 116 -10.21 6.33 2.26
CA ASN A 116 -9.75 7.42 3.12
C ASN A 116 -8.97 6.90 4.30
N ARG A 117 -7.75 7.44 4.51
CA ARG A 117 -6.97 7.10 5.71
C ARG A 117 -7.71 7.61 6.94
N MET A 118 -7.84 6.74 7.95
CA MET A 118 -8.49 7.10 9.21
C MET A 118 -7.49 7.09 10.36
N LEU A 119 -7.72 7.96 11.34
CA LEU A 119 -6.91 8.07 12.55
C LEU A 119 -7.83 8.24 13.75
N GLY A 120 -7.48 7.57 14.86
CA GLY A 120 -8.15 7.77 16.13
C GLY A 120 -7.21 7.54 17.31
N ALA A 121 -7.59 8.07 18.48
CA ALA A 121 -6.94 7.69 19.72
C ALA A 121 -7.35 6.25 20.08
N TYR A 122 -6.45 5.48 20.69
CA TYR A 122 -6.80 4.21 21.31
C TYR A 122 -6.31 4.17 22.76
N SER A 123 -7.03 3.40 23.58
CA SER A 123 -6.62 3.09 24.95
C SER A 123 -6.79 1.60 25.22
N LEU A 124 -5.89 1.05 26.03
CA LEU A 124 -5.92 -0.34 26.44
C LEU A 124 -6.41 -0.41 27.89
N ARG A 125 -7.40 -1.27 28.15
CA ARG A 125 -7.92 -1.50 29.51
C ARG A 125 -8.27 -2.97 29.70
N GLY A 126 -7.66 -3.58 30.71
CA GLY A 126 -7.83 -5.01 30.98
C GLY A 126 -7.46 -5.82 29.74
N ASN A 127 -8.46 -6.50 29.18
CA ASN A 127 -8.34 -7.44 28.06
C ASN A 127 -8.87 -6.87 26.73
N GLY A 128 -9.15 -5.56 26.67
CA GLY A 128 -9.73 -4.93 25.51
C GLY A 128 -9.05 -3.62 25.15
N MET A 129 -9.50 -3.08 24.02
CA MET A 129 -9.10 -1.80 23.50
C MET A 129 -10.34 -0.93 23.31
N THR A 130 -10.21 0.37 23.52
CA THR A 130 -11.23 1.33 23.10
C THR A 130 -10.60 2.28 22.10
N VAL A 131 -11.19 2.35 20.90
CA VAL A 131 -10.84 3.32 19.87
C VAL A 131 -11.82 4.48 19.99
N GLY A 132 -11.29 5.69 20.09
CA GLY A 132 -12.09 6.92 20.12
C GLY A 132 -12.69 7.26 18.76
N GLU A 133 -13.17 8.48 18.62
CA GLU A 133 -13.67 8.96 17.33
C GLU A 133 -12.59 8.87 16.25
N LEU A 134 -12.98 8.37 15.08
CA LEU A 134 -12.13 8.27 13.91
C LEU A 134 -12.27 9.53 13.05
N ALA A 135 -11.17 10.23 12.85
CA ALA A 135 -11.03 11.25 11.83
C ALA A 135 -10.63 10.58 10.51
N SER A 136 -11.19 11.04 9.39
CA SER A 136 -10.94 10.48 8.06
C SER A 136 -10.62 11.60 7.07
N THR A 137 -9.82 11.30 6.05
CA THR A 137 -9.74 12.17 4.87
C THR A 137 -11.06 12.19 4.09
N LEU A 138 -11.21 13.12 3.15
CA LEU A 138 -12.43 13.32 2.34
C LEU A 138 -12.18 13.14 0.83
N MET A 139 -11.36 12.17 0.47
CA MET A 139 -11.19 11.74 -0.91
C MET A 139 -12.41 10.95 -1.37
N ALA A 140 -12.87 11.24 -2.59
CA ALA A 140 -13.89 10.46 -3.27
C ALA A 140 -13.21 9.38 -4.13
N CYS A 141 -13.42 8.11 -3.80
CA CYS A 141 -12.97 7.01 -4.66
C CYS A 141 -14.03 6.71 -5.74
N PRO A 142 -13.62 6.52 -7.01
CA PRO A 142 -14.55 6.19 -8.09
C PRO A 142 -15.35 4.89 -7.86
N ASP A 143 -14.74 3.92 -7.19
CA ASP A 143 -15.40 2.65 -6.89
C ASP A 143 -16.28 2.77 -5.63
N PRO A 144 -17.61 2.60 -5.74
CA PRO A 144 -18.51 2.68 -4.59
C PRO A 144 -18.22 1.62 -3.52
N LYS A 145 -17.58 0.50 -3.87
CA LYS A 145 -17.18 -0.52 -2.91
C LYS A 145 -16.10 -0.03 -1.95
N LEU A 146 -15.23 0.88 -2.39
CA LEU A 146 -14.21 1.48 -1.53
C LEU A 146 -14.81 2.46 -0.53
N MET A 147 -15.85 3.20 -0.95
CA MET A 147 -16.61 4.04 -0.01
C MET A 147 -17.42 3.19 0.98
N ALA A 148 -17.86 1.98 0.59
CA ALA A 148 -18.48 1.03 1.50
C ALA A 148 -17.48 0.45 2.50
N LEU A 149 -16.28 0.08 2.05
CA LEU A 149 -15.17 -0.34 2.91
C LEU A 149 -14.92 0.70 4.01
N ASP A 150 -14.80 1.99 3.67
CA ASP A 150 -14.59 3.06 4.66
C ASP A 150 -15.67 3.07 5.76
N ARG A 151 -16.94 2.99 5.37
CA ARG A 151 -18.06 2.98 6.33
C ARG A 151 -18.03 1.75 7.24
N GLU A 152 -17.80 0.57 6.67
CA GLU A 152 -17.79 -0.68 7.44
C GLU A 152 -16.59 -0.77 8.39
N VAL A 153 -15.44 -0.18 8.02
CA VAL A 153 -14.27 -0.02 8.89
C VAL A 153 -14.60 0.88 10.07
N GLY A 154 -15.12 2.09 9.81
CA GLY A 154 -15.45 3.06 10.85
C GLY A 154 -16.48 2.51 11.84
N LYS A 155 -17.53 1.85 11.33
CA LYS A 155 -18.57 1.20 12.14
C LYS A 155 -18.02 0.13 13.09
N ARG A 156 -17.03 -0.66 12.67
CA ARG A 156 -16.54 -1.82 13.42
C ARG A 156 -15.39 -1.51 14.35
N LEU A 157 -14.47 -0.65 13.94
CA LEU A 157 -13.25 -0.39 14.69
C LEU A 157 -13.40 0.73 15.71
N GLN A 158 -14.38 1.63 15.55
CA GLN A 158 -14.67 2.66 16.55
C GLN A 158 -15.39 2.07 17.76
N GLY A 159 -14.98 2.46 18.96
CA GLY A 159 -15.58 2.03 20.23
C GLY A 159 -14.82 0.90 20.91
N LYS A 160 -15.55 0.11 21.71
CA LYS A 160 -14.98 -0.98 22.52
C LYS A 160 -14.73 -2.22 21.67
N LEU A 161 -13.53 -2.77 21.78
CA LEU A 161 -13.08 -3.99 21.12
C LEU A 161 -12.54 -4.98 22.14
N GLY A 162 -12.98 -6.24 22.05
CA GLY A 162 -12.25 -7.36 22.61
C GLY A 162 -10.92 -7.51 21.86
N LEU A 163 -9.85 -7.78 22.59
CA LEU A 163 -8.51 -7.87 22.00
C LEU A 163 -7.83 -9.16 22.44
N ARG A 164 -7.39 -9.95 21.46
CA ARG A 164 -6.60 -11.16 21.69
C ARG A 164 -5.38 -11.17 20.78
N LEU A 165 -4.28 -11.69 21.30
CA LEU A 165 -3.06 -11.91 20.53
C LEU A 165 -2.76 -13.39 20.48
N SER A 166 -2.22 -13.86 19.36
CA SER A 166 -1.70 -15.21 19.30
C SER A 166 -0.62 -15.42 20.38
N LYS A 167 -0.58 -16.62 20.97
CA LYS A 167 0.46 -16.98 21.94
C LYS A 167 1.85 -16.92 21.28
N GLY A 168 2.89 -16.67 22.07
CA GLY A 168 4.25 -16.47 21.58
C GLY A 168 4.44 -15.08 20.94
N ASP A 169 4.97 -15.07 19.72
CA ASP A 169 5.49 -13.87 19.02
C ASP A 169 4.43 -12.88 18.51
N ALA A 170 3.16 -13.04 18.92
CA ALA A 170 2.05 -12.17 18.52
C ALA A 170 1.87 -12.07 16.99
N ARG A 171 2.05 -13.19 16.28
CA ARG A 171 1.91 -13.30 14.82
C ARG A 171 0.54 -12.90 14.27
N GLN A 172 -0.49 -12.90 15.14
CA GLN A 172 -1.85 -12.51 14.78
C GLN A 172 -2.52 -11.72 15.91
N LEU A 173 -3.40 -10.80 15.50
CA LEU A 173 -4.28 -10.00 16.34
C LEU A 173 -5.72 -10.32 15.98
N GLU A 174 -6.53 -10.65 16.99
CA GLU A 174 -7.98 -10.81 16.87
C GLU A 174 -8.66 -9.63 17.59
N LEU A 175 -9.54 -8.95 16.86
CA LEU A 175 -10.40 -7.89 17.37
C LEU A 175 -11.86 -8.35 17.30
N THR A 176 -12.55 -8.33 18.43
CA THR A 176 -13.98 -8.61 18.51
C THR A 176 -14.74 -7.32 18.75
N THR A 177 -15.65 -6.98 17.85
CA THR A 177 -16.48 -5.78 17.97
C THR A 177 -17.60 -5.96 18.98
N ALA A 178 -18.24 -4.86 19.40
CA ALA A 178 -19.40 -4.92 20.29
C ALA A 178 -20.61 -5.67 19.66
N SER A 179 -20.71 -5.73 18.34
CA SER A 179 -21.76 -6.50 17.64
C SER A 179 -21.46 -8.00 17.57
N GLY A 180 -20.26 -8.45 17.96
CA GLY A 180 -19.81 -9.84 17.89
C GLY A 180 -19.02 -10.18 16.63
N ASP A 181 -18.80 -9.23 15.72
CA ASP A 181 -17.97 -9.42 14.53
C ASP A 181 -16.51 -9.65 14.94
N VAL A 182 -15.81 -10.54 14.25
CA VAL A 182 -14.43 -10.93 14.53
C VAL A 182 -13.55 -10.60 13.34
N LEU A 183 -12.50 -9.81 13.57
CA LEU A 183 -11.51 -9.44 12.58
C LEU A 183 -10.15 -10.00 13.00
N VAL A 184 -9.49 -10.74 12.12
CA VAL A 184 -8.16 -11.30 12.36
C VAL A 184 -7.15 -10.65 11.43
N PHE A 185 -6.04 -10.21 12.03
CA PHE A 185 -4.93 -9.56 11.34
C PHE A 185 -3.65 -10.38 11.52
N THR A 186 -2.81 -10.41 10.50
CA THR A 186 -1.44 -10.93 10.57
C THR A 186 -0.46 -9.79 10.84
N SER A 187 0.63 -10.09 11.54
CA SER A 187 1.64 -9.10 11.91
C SER A 187 2.84 -9.12 10.97
N GLU A 188 3.37 -7.94 10.65
CA GLU A 188 4.70 -7.74 10.08
C GLU A 188 5.46 -6.73 10.94
N GLU A 189 6.72 -6.98 11.26
CA GLU A 189 7.50 -6.04 12.06
C GLU A 189 7.59 -4.67 11.37
N THR A 190 7.38 -3.61 12.14
CA THR A 190 7.68 -2.26 11.66
C THR A 190 9.17 -2.10 11.44
N ALA A 191 9.57 -1.18 10.56
CA ALA A 191 10.97 -0.82 10.36
C ALA A 191 11.65 -0.41 11.68
N GLN A 192 10.91 0.26 12.58
CA GLN A 192 11.43 0.65 13.88
C GLN A 192 11.78 -0.54 14.77
N THR A 193 10.96 -1.60 14.73
CA THR A 193 11.25 -2.87 15.42
C THR A 193 12.42 -3.57 14.75
N LYS A 194 12.37 -3.75 13.43
CA LYS A 194 13.37 -4.48 12.64
C LYS A 194 14.78 -3.88 12.76
N TYR A 195 14.88 -2.56 12.77
CA TYR A 195 16.16 -1.85 12.77
C TYR A 195 16.53 -1.20 14.12
N GLY A 196 15.68 -1.34 15.15
CA GLY A 196 16.03 -1.00 16.53
C GLY A 196 16.09 0.50 16.83
N GLY A 197 14.99 1.23 16.60
CA GLY A 197 14.85 2.64 16.96
C GLY A 197 13.84 3.37 16.07
N ALA A 198 13.65 4.68 16.26
CA ALA A 198 12.70 5.45 15.43
C ALA A 198 13.19 5.75 14.01
N GLY A 199 14.50 5.59 13.76
CA GLY A 199 15.16 6.07 12.55
C GLY A 199 15.37 7.59 12.55
N GLY A 200 16.29 8.07 11.73
CA GLY A 200 16.46 9.50 11.45
C GLY A 200 15.52 9.92 10.31
N ARG A 201 14.66 10.90 10.55
CA ARG A 201 13.77 11.45 9.51
C ARG A 201 14.59 12.24 8.49
N VAL A 202 14.49 11.86 7.21
CA VAL A 202 15.18 12.53 6.09
C VAL A 202 14.18 12.81 4.97
N PHE A 203 14.39 13.88 4.22
CA PHE A 203 13.65 14.17 3.00
C PHE A 203 14.59 14.01 1.80
N LEU A 204 14.20 13.16 0.86
CA LEU A 204 14.96 12.88 -0.35
C LEU A 204 14.18 13.39 -1.55
N GLU A 205 14.81 14.23 -2.37
CA GLU A 205 14.30 14.47 -3.70
C GLU A 205 14.93 13.46 -4.65
N VAL A 206 14.08 12.69 -5.33
CA VAL A 206 14.44 11.70 -6.35
C VAL A 206 14.13 12.31 -7.71
N ALA A 207 15.13 12.40 -8.58
CA ALA A 207 14.95 12.95 -9.92
C ALA A 207 14.05 12.07 -10.80
N ALA A 208 13.51 12.67 -11.86
CA ALA A 208 12.64 11.97 -12.81
C ALA A 208 13.35 10.83 -13.56
N GLN A 209 14.66 10.96 -13.79
CA GLN A 209 15.47 9.96 -14.47
C GLN A 209 16.55 9.39 -13.55
N THR A 210 16.85 8.12 -13.76
CA THR A 210 18.05 7.48 -13.24
C THR A 210 19.27 7.90 -14.07
N ALA A 211 20.47 7.63 -13.55
CA ALA A 211 21.70 7.79 -14.31
C ALA A 211 22.61 6.57 -14.15
N PRO A 212 23.53 6.33 -15.11
CA PRO A 212 24.51 5.25 -14.99
C PRO A 212 25.35 5.39 -13.73
N CYS A 213 25.54 4.28 -13.03
CA CYS A 213 26.38 4.20 -11.85
C CYS A 213 27.24 2.92 -11.88
N SER A 214 28.43 2.99 -11.28
CA SER A 214 29.32 1.84 -11.18
C SER A 214 28.85 0.88 -10.09
N HIS A 215 28.77 -0.41 -10.41
CA HIS A 215 28.54 -1.49 -9.44
C HIS A 215 29.45 -2.68 -9.77
N PRO A 216 30.12 -3.31 -8.78
CA PRO A 216 31.08 -4.38 -9.04
C PRO A 216 30.50 -5.61 -9.75
N LEU A 217 29.22 -5.91 -9.52
CA LEU A 217 28.56 -7.15 -9.99
C LEU A 217 27.44 -6.92 -11.01
N ILE A 218 27.05 -5.66 -11.25
CA ILE A 218 25.88 -5.34 -12.10
C ILE A 218 26.37 -4.44 -13.24
N PRO A 219 26.57 -4.98 -14.46
CA PRO A 219 26.97 -4.16 -15.59
C PRO A 219 25.84 -3.19 -15.96
N ASN A 220 26.21 -1.96 -16.36
CA ASN A 220 25.29 -0.92 -16.81
C ASN A 220 24.20 -0.53 -15.79
N MET A 221 24.47 -0.70 -14.49
CA MET A 221 23.53 -0.35 -13.42
C MET A 221 23.07 1.12 -13.55
N GLN A 222 21.77 1.33 -13.39
CA GLN A 222 21.16 2.65 -13.30
C GLN A 222 20.79 2.93 -11.85
N CYS A 223 21.28 4.04 -11.31
CA CYS A 223 20.98 4.45 -9.95
C CYS A 223 19.97 5.60 -9.93
N LEU A 224 19.16 5.65 -8.89
CA LEU A 224 18.36 6.83 -8.58
C LEU A 224 19.30 8.04 -8.44
N GLN A 225 18.88 9.18 -8.98
CA GLN A 225 19.53 10.45 -8.72
C GLN A 225 18.83 11.11 -7.54
N VAL A 226 19.54 11.30 -6.44
CA VAL A 226 18.97 11.77 -5.17
C VAL A 226 19.74 12.96 -4.61
N ARG A 227 19.03 13.88 -3.95
CA ARG A 227 19.61 14.88 -3.05
C ARG A 227 18.77 15.00 -1.78
N GLU A 228 19.41 15.32 -0.66
CA GLU A 228 18.69 15.61 0.58
C GLU A 228 18.06 17.01 0.54
N LEU A 229 16.82 17.11 0.98
CA LEU A 229 16.12 18.36 1.22
C LEU A 229 16.07 18.64 2.72
N LYS A 230 16.20 19.91 3.09
CA LYS A 230 16.00 20.38 4.45
C LYS A 230 14.69 21.16 4.53
N TYR A 231 14.03 21.03 5.67
CA TYR A 231 12.82 21.77 5.99
C TYR A 231 13.05 22.49 7.32
N ASP A 232 12.53 23.71 7.44
CA ASP A 232 12.55 24.46 8.70
C ASP A 232 11.43 23.99 9.64
N ASP A 233 11.37 24.60 10.83
CA ASP A 233 10.38 24.26 11.87
C ASP A 233 8.94 24.59 11.45
N LYS A 234 8.74 25.32 10.34
CA LYS A 234 7.43 25.62 9.75
C LYS A 234 7.08 24.67 8.60
N GLY A 235 7.96 23.72 8.30
CA GLY A 235 7.77 22.77 7.20
C GLY A 235 7.99 23.39 5.82
N LEU A 236 8.74 24.48 5.71
CA LEU A 236 9.14 25.09 4.44
C LEU A 236 10.52 24.60 4.01
N LYS A 237 10.72 24.36 2.71
CA LYS A 237 12.04 23.99 2.16
C LYS A 237 13.06 25.06 2.54
N ALA A 238 14.14 24.66 3.19
CA ALA A 238 15.13 25.56 3.77
C ALA A 238 16.53 25.29 3.19
N GLY A 239 17.27 26.36 2.93
CA GLY A 239 18.59 26.30 2.29
C GLY A 239 18.53 25.92 0.82
N THR A 240 19.70 25.92 0.18
CA THR A 240 19.86 25.47 -1.21
C THR A 240 20.21 23.99 -1.22
N PRO A 241 19.40 23.12 -1.84
CA PRO A 241 19.75 21.71 -1.98
C PRO A 241 21.07 21.53 -2.74
N GLY A 242 21.83 20.50 -2.38
CA GLY A 242 23.02 20.12 -3.13
C GLY A 242 22.71 19.65 -4.56
N PRO A 243 23.74 19.36 -5.37
CA PRO A 243 23.54 18.68 -6.65
C PRO A 243 22.94 17.28 -6.42
N PHE A 244 22.26 16.76 -7.43
CA PHE A 244 21.89 15.34 -7.45
C PHE A 244 23.14 14.47 -7.49
N GLY A 245 23.07 13.32 -6.82
CA GLY A 245 24.11 12.30 -6.89
C GLY A 245 23.53 10.89 -7.00
N ASN A 246 24.38 9.95 -7.41
CA ASN A 246 24.05 8.53 -7.46
C ASN A 246 23.65 8.01 -6.07
N PHE A 247 22.48 7.40 -5.99
CA PHE A 247 22.02 6.71 -4.81
C PHE A 247 22.21 5.20 -4.99
N TYR A 248 23.17 4.64 -4.26
CA TYR A 248 23.62 3.24 -4.36
C TYR A 248 22.85 2.28 -3.44
N SER A 249 21.80 2.75 -2.77
CA SER A 249 20.94 1.93 -1.91
C SER A 249 19.54 1.82 -2.50
N THR A 250 18.66 1.10 -1.83
CA THR A 250 17.23 1.05 -2.13
C THR A 250 16.45 1.82 -1.08
N ILE A 251 15.20 2.15 -1.41
CA ILE A 251 14.25 2.74 -0.47
C ILE A 251 13.10 1.73 -0.35
N GLU A 252 13.00 1.04 0.79
CA GLU A 252 11.93 0.07 1.03
C GLU A 252 10.55 0.73 0.89
N GLY A 253 9.65 0.11 0.12
CA GLY A 253 8.31 0.63 -0.12
C GLY A 253 8.22 1.71 -1.20
N TYR A 254 9.33 2.12 -1.83
CA TYR A 254 9.33 3.05 -2.96
C TYR A 254 9.72 2.35 -4.27
N THR A 255 8.90 2.54 -5.29
CA THR A 255 9.19 2.13 -6.67
C THR A 255 9.25 3.37 -7.53
N HIS A 256 10.40 3.63 -8.14
CA HIS A 256 10.60 4.75 -9.04
C HIS A 256 9.81 4.56 -10.34
N GLN A 257 9.30 5.67 -10.88
CA GLN A 257 8.64 5.71 -12.18
C GLN A 257 9.44 6.66 -13.08
N PRO A 258 9.99 6.18 -14.21
CA PRO A 258 10.68 7.05 -15.16
C PRO A 258 9.80 8.23 -15.60
N GLY A 259 10.38 9.42 -15.62
CA GLY A 259 9.65 10.66 -15.93
C GLY A 259 8.92 11.30 -14.74
N VAL A 260 8.93 10.67 -13.56
CA VAL A 260 8.29 11.21 -12.36
C VAL A 260 9.34 11.58 -11.31
N ARG A 261 9.44 12.87 -11.01
CA ARG A 261 10.23 13.35 -9.86
C ARG A 261 9.40 13.20 -8.60
N ASN A 262 10.02 12.75 -7.51
CA ASN A 262 9.36 12.67 -6.20
C ASN A 262 10.15 13.41 -5.12
N VAL A 263 9.43 13.99 -4.16
CA VAL A 263 9.99 14.27 -2.84
C VAL A 263 9.46 13.22 -1.89
N LEU A 264 10.37 12.48 -1.26
CA LEU A 264 10.08 11.41 -0.34
C LEU A 264 10.42 11.85 1.07
N ARG A 265 9.56 11.48 2.01
CA ARG A 265 9.87 11.48 3.44
C ARG A 265 10.21 10.05 3.81
N VAL A 266 11.43 9.83 4.29
CA VAL A 266 11.96 8.50 4.62
C VAL A 266 12.48 8.47 6.05
N ASP A 267 12.44 7.30 6.66
CA ASP A 267 13.18 7.03 7.89
C ASP A 267 14.48 6.29 7.52
N ARG A 268 15.62 6.86 7.90
CA ARG A 268 16.97 6.30 7.70
C ARG A 268 17.42 5.57 8.97
N TYR A 269 17.81 4.31 8.83
CA TYR A 269 18.28 3.46 9.92
C TYR A 269 19.72 3.05 9.69
N THR A 270 20.50 2.95 10.77
CA THR A 270 21.84 2.36 10.75
C THR A 270 21.77 0.90 11.18
N VAL A 271 22.25 0.01 10.33
CA VAL A 271 22.32 -1.43 10.62
C VAL A 271 23.57 -1.69 11.47
N LYS A 272 23.39 -2.27 12.66
CA LYS A 272 24.50 -2.47 13.62
C LYS A 272 25.53 -3.51 13.16
N MET A 273 25.12 -4.48 12.33
CA MET A 273 25.98 -5.54 11.78
C MET A 273 25.50 -5.89 10.36
N PRO A 274 25.75 -5.03 9.36
CA PRO A 274 25.37 -5.34 8.00
C PRO A 274 26.23 -6.51 7.48
N PRO A 275 25.67 -7.40 6.65
CA PRO A 275 26.46 -8.28 5.80
C PRO A 275 27.54 -7.52 5.03
N ALA A 276 28.64 -8.18 4.68
CA ALA A 276 29.80 -7.52 4.04
C ALA A 276 29.47 -6.85 2.69
N ASP A 277 28.42 -7.31 2.03
CA ASP A 277 27.92 -6.85 0.72
C ASP A 277 26.68 -5.93 0.83
N ALA A 278 26.24 -5.60 2.05
CA ALA A 278 25.06 -4.78 2.29
C ALA A 278 25.41 -3.37 2.80
N PRO A 279 24.61 -2.34 2.46
CA PRO A 279 24.82 -1.00 2.99
C PRO A 279 24.59 -0.97 4.50
N SER A 280 25.37 -0.15 5.21
CA SER A 280 25.17 0.11 6.64
C SER A 280 23.95 1.00 6.94
N GLN A 281 23.31 1.52 5.89
CA GLN A 281 22.13 2.38 5.97
C GLN A 281 20.96 1.77 5.20
N VAL A 282 19.80 1.73 5.85
CA VAL A 282 18.52 1.35 5.24
C VAL A 282 17.60 2.55 5.23
N PHE A 283 16.89 2.74 4.11
CA PHE A 283 15.91 3.81 3.95
C PHE A 283 14.54 3.17 3.77
N VAL A 284 13.57 3.57 4.59
CA VAL A 284 12.20 3.08 4.50
C VAL A 284 11.28 4.25 4.17
N LEU A 285 10.48 4.10 3.12
CA LEU A 285 9.50 5.10 2.73
C LEU A 285 8.46 5.26 3.85
N ASP A 286 8.30 6.49 4.34
CA ASP A 286 7.20 6.86 5.21
C ASP A 286 6.06 7.48 4.40
N MET A 287 6.38 8.39 3.46
CA MET A 287 5.40 8.86 2.46
C MET A 287 6.06 9.56 1.26
N VAL A 288 5.30 9.62 0.17
CA VAL A 288 5.57 10.54 -0.94
C VAL A 288 4.95 11.90 -0.60
N VAL A 289 5.78 12.92 -0.47
CA VAL A 289 5.38 14.30 -0.13
C VAL A 289 4.95 15.06 -1.37
N GLU A 290 5.64 14.82 -2.48
CA GLU A 290 5.44 15.53 -3.74
C GLU A 290 5.67 14.56 -4.91
N SER A 291 4.86 14.67 -5.95
CA SER A 291 5.02 13.93 -7.21
C SER A 291 4.85 14.90 -8.37
N ASP A 292 5.76 14.84 -9.33
CA ASP A 292 5.78 15.72 -10.49
C ASP A 292 6.14 14.93 -11.75
N ALA A 293 5.14 14.73 -12.59
CA ALA A 293 5.25 14.01 -13.86
C ALA A 293 5.38 14.96 -15.07
N SER A 294 5.68 16.25 -14.85
CA SER A 294 5.88 17.22 -15.93
C SER A 294 7.26 17.15 -16.57
N ALA A 295 8.19 16.42 -15.95
CA ALA A 295 9.51 16.16 -16.51
C ALA A 295 9.34 15.32 -17.78
N LYS A 296 9.66 15.91 -18.95
CA LYS A 296 9.71 15.16 -20.19
C LYS A 296 10.75 14.03 -20.05
N PRO A 297 10.46 12.82 -20.57
CA PRO A 297 11.40 11.72 -20.56
C PRO A 297 12.70 12.07 -21.30
#